data_AF-A0A0C3CKY6-F1
#
_entry.id   AF-A0A0C3CKY6-F1
#
_cell.length_a   1.000
_cell.length_b   1.000
_cell.length_c   1.000
_cell.angle_alpha   90.00
_cell.angle_beta   90.00
_cell.angle_gamma   90.00
#
_symmetry.space_group_name_H-M   'P 1'
#
loop_
_entity.id
_entity.type
_entity.pdbx_description
1 polymer ?
#
loop_
_entity_poly.entity_id
_entity_poly.type
_entity_poly.pdbx_seq_one_letter_code
_entity_poly.pdbx_strand_id
1 'polypeptide(L)'
;MPSFEPRPFPPSSLTGVPIEYITQQLHNLAPQFWDKPETADCTIIVPFPHAQGRPELPALELTSVIEPSFTYAANYEHNSLPRRATQPPLNAVPRISMPLHIDYLAAHSSYLRGLFSGALPLDLMYSATPPSSSSSVPADRLPRLMPCSPDHPILFLPVPDPTCFHLLVHWMYFGNFTYIQECLHKGLIQWDGIARNVEYLGLSADIKIFLGNWYHAWLNPDRESETCSDGGDDSDTVFTDSDSEDDCSTASELDDIIETDNEKLRGRAFATGPISFQPFRSPSV
;
A
#
# COMPACT_ATOMS: atom_id res chain seq x y z
N MET A 1 11.34 17.84 23.33
CA MET A 1 11.40 17.92 21.85
C MET A 1 9.97 18.00 21.36
N PRO A 2 9.63 18.88 20.41
CA PRO A 2 8.25 18.93 19.92
C PRO A 2 7.92 17.58 19.28
N SER A 3 6.93 16.90 19.82
CA SER A 3 6.33 15.71 19.24
C SER A 3 5.30 16.15 18.20
N PHE A 4 5.15 15.38 17.13
CA PHE A 4 4.02 15.50 16.21
C PHE A 4 2.70 15.48 16.99
N GLU A 5 1.78 16.38 16.66
CA GLU A 5 0.42 16.37 17.21
C GLU A 5 -0.49 15.52 16.33
N PRO A 6 -1.05 14.42 16.85
CA PRO A 6 -1.94 13.55 16.08
C PRO A 6 -3.13 14.29 15.48
N ARG A 7 -3.39 14.07 14.19
CA ARG A 7 -4.52 14.63 13.45
C ARG A 7 -5.47 13.52 13.02
N PRO A 8 -6.62 13.35 13.71
CA PRO A 8 -7.61 12.38 13.30
C PRO A 8 -8.27 12.80 11.99
N PHE A 9 -8.67 11.81 11.19
CA PHE A 9 -9.46 12.03 9.98
C PHE A 9 -10.80 11.28 10.05
N PRO A 10 -11.93 11.93 9.74
CA PRO A 10 -12.04 13.34 9.39
C PRO A 10 -11.78 14.26 10.62
N PRO A 11 -11.36 15.52 10.40
CA PRO A 11 -11.25 16.49 11.47
C PRO A 11 -12.57 16.65 12.23
N SER A 12 -12.51 16.98 13.53
CA SER A 12 -13.71 17.07 14.38
C SER A 12 -14.77 18.05 13.87
N SER A 13 -14.38 19.08 13.11
CA SER A 13 -15.28 20.02 12.46
C SER A 13 -16.13 19.41 11.34
N LEU A 14 -15.73 18.26 10.81
CA LEU A 14 -16.43 17.51 9.77
C LEU A 14 -17.08 16.22 10.31
N THR A 15 -17.23 16.11 11.64
CA THR A 15 -17.91 14.97 12.27
C THR A 15 -19.34 14.84 11.75
N GLY A 16 -19.72 13.66 11.27
CA GLY A 16 -21.04 13.38 10.72
C GLY A 16 -21.19 13.70 9.23
N VAL A 17 -20.16 14.25 8.58
CA VAL A 17 -20.13 14.42 7.12
C VAL A 17 -19.67 13.10 6.47
N PRO A 18 -20.37 12.59 5.44
CA PRO A 18 -19.95 11.38 4.72
C PRO A 18 -18.53 11.51 4.16
N ILE A 19 -17.71 10.46 4.31
CA ILE A 19 -16.31 10.46 3.87
C ILE A 19 -16.21 10.64 2.34
N GLU A 20 -17.18 10.09 1.61
CA GLU A 20 -17.28 10.19 0.16
C GLU A 20 -17.46 11.65 -0.27
N TYR A 21 -18.27 12.42 0.47
CA TYR A 21 -18.44 13.84 0.23
C TYR A 21 -17.16 14.62 0.50
N ILE A 22 -16.46 14.34 1.61
CA ILE A 22 -15.18 14.97 1.94
C ILE A 22 -14.16 14.69 0.83
N THR A 23 -14.06 13.44 0.41
CA THR A 23 -13.15 12.99 -0.66
C THR A 23 -13.44 13.71 -1.97
N GLN A 24 -14.71 13.83 -2.34
CA GLN A 24 -15.10 14.57 -3.54
C GLN A 24 -14.72 16.06 -3.45
N GLN A 25 -14.90 16.70 -2.29
CA GLN A 25 -14.47 18.09 -2.09
C GLN A 25 -12.95 18.24 -2.18
N LEU A 26 -12.19 17.27 -1.64
CA LEU A 26 -10.73 17.26 -1.77
C LEU A 26 -10.32 17.18 -3.25
N HIS A 27 -10.93 16.29 -4.05
CA HIS A 27 -10.63 16.22 -5.49
C HIS A 27 -10.92 17.52 -6.23
N ASN A 28 -12.00 18.24 -5.89
CA ASN A 28 -12.31 19.54 -6.47
C ASN A 28 -11.26 20.62 -6.12
N LEU A 29 -10.62 20.50 -4.96
CA LEU A 29 -9.60 21.44 -4.49
C LEU A 29 -8.18 21.09 -4.98
N ALA A 30 -7.94 19.86 -5.43
CA ALA A 30 -6.61 19.37 -5.82
C ALA A 30 -5.82 20.30 -6.76
N PRO A 31 -6.42 20.90 -7.83
CA PRO A 31 -5.70 21.82 -8.70
C PRO A 31 -5.12 23.05 -8.00
N GLN A 32 -5.66 23.42 -6.83
CA GLN A 32 -5.21 24.58 -6.06
C GLN A 32 -3.98 24.28 -5.20
N PHE A 33 -3.72 23.01 -4.91
CA PHE A 33 -2.74 22.53 -3.92
C PHE A 33 -1.63 21.65 -4.51
N TRP A 34 -1.91 20.94 -5.62
CA TRP A 34 -0.99 19.93 -6.17
C TRP A 34 0.40 20.49 -6.55
N ASP A 35 0.45 21.61 -7.26
CA ASP A 35 1.70 22.25 -7.70
C ASP A 35 2.28 23.24 -6.68
N LYS A 36 1.81 23.20 -5.43
CA LYS A 36 2.20 24.13 -4.35
C LYS A 36 2.81 23.40 -3.16
N PRO A 37 4.06 22.92 -3.26
CA PRO A 37 4.72 22.22 -2.16
C PRO A 37 4.83 23.07 -0.89
N GLU A 38 4.76 24.41 -1.00
CA GLU A 38 4.76 25.34 0.14
C GLU A 38 3.50 25.27 1.01
N THR A 39 2.40 24.73 0.49
CA THR A 39 1.16 24.53 1.27
C THR A 39 1.09 23.16 1.92
N ALA A 40 2.01 22.26 1.59
CA ALA A 40 2.05 20.92 2.14
C ALA A 40 2.23 20.95 3.67
N ASP A 41 1.47 20.12 4.37
CA ASP A 41 1.51 19.98 5.83
C ASP A 41 2.14 18.65 6.27
N CYS A 42 2.70 17.87 5.34
CA CYS A 42 3.54 16.73 5.67
C CYS A 42 4.59 16.44 4.58
N THR A 43 5.53 15.55 4.88
CA THR A 43 6.47 15.02 3.89
C THR A 43 6.61 13.52 4.00
N ILE A 44 6.42 12.81 2.90
CA ILE A 44 6.67 11.36 2.81
C ILE A 44 8.04 11.12 2.19
N ILE A 45 8.84 10.29 2.86
CA ILE A 45 10.13 9.79 2.39
C ILE A 45 10.00 8.30 2.07
N VAL A 46 10.08 7.96 0.79
CA VAL A 46 10.06 6.57 0.32
C VAL A 46 11.48 6.11 -0.06
N PRO A 47 12.03 5.06 0.59
CA PRO A 47 13.31 4.49 0.21
C PRO A 47 13.20 3.72 -1.11
N PHE A 48 14.26 3.76 -1.92
CA PHE A 48 14.36 3.12 -3.22
C PHE A 48 15.54 2.13 -3.24
N PRO A 49 15.37 0.92 -2.69
CA PRO A 49 16.47 -0.01 -2.37
C PRO A 49 17.22 -0.60 -3.58
N HIS A 50 16.65 -0.54 -4.79
CA HIS A 50 17.22 -1.19 -5.98
C HIS A 50 17.76 -0.23 -7.04
N ALA A 51 17.84 1.07 -6.76
CA ALA A 51 18.42 2.03 -7.69
C ALA A 51 19.95 2.01 -7.59
N GLN A 52 20.59 1.14 -8.38
CA GLN A 52 22.00 1.32 -8.73
C GLN A 52 22.10 2.44 -9.77
N GLY A 53 21.98 3.70 -9.34
CA GLY A 53 22.00 4.89 -10.22
C GLY A 53 20.86 5.87 -9.93
N ARG A 54 20.77 6.96 -10.72
CA ARG A 54 19.59 7.84 -10.72
C ARG A 54 18.39 6.97 -11.15
N PRO A 55 17.32 6.84 -10.36
CA PRO A 55 16.13 6.13 -10.80
C PRO A 55 15.60 6.81 -12.06
N GLU A 56 15.69 6.13 -13.21
CA GLU A 56 14.87 6.51 -14.35
C GLU A 56 13.43 6.18 -13.96
N LEU A 57 12.67 7.22 -13.64
CA LEU A 57 11.25 7.12 -13.34
C LEU A 57 10.52 7.86 -14.46
N PRO A 58 10.36 7.23 -15.65
CA PRO A 58 9.71 7.89 -16.80
C PRO A 58 8.30 8.37 -16.46
N ALA A 59 7.63 7.68 -15.55
CA ALA A 59 6.31 8.03 -15.07
C ALA A 59 6.30 9.31 -14.20
N LEU A 60 7.37 9.62 -13.44
CA LEU A 60 7.46 10.84 -12.64
C LEU A 60 7.61 12.09 -13.50
N GLU A 61 8.39 12.01 -14.57
CA GLU A 61 8.61 13.14 -15.50
C GLU A 61 7.30 13.56 -16.20
N LEU A 62 6.34 12.64 -16.33
CA LEU A 62 5.03 12.87 -16.95
C LEU A 62 4.00 13.51 -15.99
N THR A 63 4.18 13.42 -14.66
CA THR A 63 3.10 13.73 -13.70
C THR A 63 3.24 15.00 -12.86
N SER A 64 4.35 15.77 -12.91
CA SER A 64 4.52 17.19 -12.46
C SER A 64 5.75 17.48 -11.58
N VAL A 65 6.30 18.68 -11.79
CA VAL A 65 6.78 19.78 -10.90
C VAL A 65 7.39 19.49 -9.53
N ILE A 66 7.01 18.43 -8.81
CA ILE A 66 7.66 18.05 -7.56
C ILE A 66 8.96 17.35 -7.92
N GLU A 67 10.02 18.13 -8.14
CA GLU A 67 11.35 17.60 -8.43
C GLU A 67 11.73 16.64 -7.27
N PRO A 68 11.80 15.32 -7.50
CA PRO A 68 12.15 14.39 -6.44
C PRO A 68 13.55 14.77 -5.99
N SER A 69 13.65 15.34 -4.79
CA SER A 69 14.93 15.68 -4.20
C SER A 69 15.63 14.38 -3.82
N PHE A 70 16.41 13.85 -4.74
CA PHE A 70 17.28 12.70 -4.53
C PHE A 70 18.37 13.11 -3.55
N THR A 71 18.05 13.01 -2.27
CA THR A 71 19.01 13.33 -1.22
C THR A 71 19.81 12.07 -0.95
N TYR A 72 21.03 12.02 -1.47
CA TYR A 72 22.04 11.12 -0.92
C TYR A 72 22.40 11.68 0.45
N ALA A 73 22.18 10.90 1.52
CA ALA A 73 22.62 11.28 2.85
C ALA A 73 24.17 11.26 2.91
N ALA A 74 24.81 12.29 2.38
CA ALA A 74 26.20 12.62 2.63
C ALA A 74 26.23 13.55 3.85
N ASN A 75 25.98 13.01 5.03
CA ASN A 75 26.20 13.75 6.27
C ASN A 75 27.70 13.78 6.55
N TYR A 76 28.37 14.88 6.20
CA TYR A 76 29.07 15.78 7.12
C TYR A 76 30.09 16.68 6.38
N GLU A 77 30.02 17.96 6.71
CA GLU A 77 30.98 19.03 6.48
C GLU A 77 32.44 18.53 6.35
N HIS A 78 33.01 18.68 5.16
CA HIS A 78 34.46 18.60 5.00
C HIS A 78 35.08 19.94 5.37
N ASN A 79 35.27 20.14 6.66
CA ASN A 79 36.46 20.84 7.10
C ASN A 79 37.64 19.90 6.84
N SER A 80 38.53 20.36 5.95
CA SER A 80 39.72 19.70 5.41
C SER A 80 40.47 18.76 6.36
N LEU A 81 40.71 17.50 5.96
CA LEU A 81 41.95 16.72 6.16
C LEU A 81 41.82 15.32 5.50
N PRO A 82 42.88 14.77 4.86
CA PRO A 82 42.81 13.52 4.12
C PRO A 82 42.96 12.34 5.10
N ARG A 83 41.84 11.72 5.49
CA ARG A 83 41.86 10.45 6.24
C ARG A 83 41.34 9.31 5.37
N ARG A 84 42.05 8.18 5.49
CA ARG A 84 41.82 6.84 4.92
C ARG A 84 40.40 6.59 4.39
N ALA A 85 40.34 5.97 3.21
CA ALA A 85 39.15 5.37 2.63
C ALA A 85 38.49 4.40 3.62
N THR A 86 37.54 4.90 4.40
CA THR A 86 36.59 4.10 5.16
C THR A 86 35.41 3.81 4.25
N GLN A 87 35.08 2.52 4.15
CA GLN A 87 33.84 1.90 3.68
C GLN A 87 32.73 2.86 3.20
N PRO A 88 32.20 2.70 1.97
CA PRO A 88 31.09 3.52 1.49
C PRO A 88 29.93 3.43 2.50
N PRO A 89 29.27 4.55 2.84
CA PRO A 89 28.18 4.53 3.81
C PRO A 89 27.10 3.58 3.29
N LEU A 90 26.90 2.46 3.99
CA LEU A 90 25.89 1.43 3.69
C LEU A 90 24.43 1.95 3.70
N ASN A 91 24.24 3.27 3.90
CA ASN A 91 22.97 3.95 4.09
C ASN A 91 22.57 4.91 2.96
N ALA A 92 23.35 4.99 1.87
CA ALA A 92 23.04 5.85 0.72
C ALA A 92 22.01 5.19 -0.23
N VAL A 93 20.90 4.68 0.33
CA VAL A 93 19.76 4.21 -0.47
C VAL A 93 19.06 5.44 -1.05
N PRO A 94 18.90 5.56 -2.38
CA PRO A 94 18.17 6.67 -2.99
C PRO A 94 16.77 6.79 -2.38
N ARG A 95 16.28 8.01 -2.19
CA ARG A 95 14.98 8.27 -1.57
C ARG A 95 14.20 9.25 -2.41
N ILE A 96 12.89 9.04 -2.46
CA ILE A 96 11.93 9.99 -3.01
C ILE A 96 11.34 10.74 -1.82
N SER A 97 11.42 12.07 -1.84
CA SER A 97 10.82 12.93 -0.82
C SER A 97 9.71 13.73 -1.48
N MET A 98 8.50 13.67 -0.92
CA MET A 98 7.32 14.34 -1.49
C MET A 98 6.63 15.17 -0.40
N PRO A 99 6.60 16.51 -0.53
CA PRO A 99 5.76 17.37 0.30
C PRO A 99 4.30 17.18 -0.12
N LEU A 100 3.42 16.80 0.82
CA LEU A 100 2.03 16.41 0.55
C LEU A 100 1.08 16.97 1.62
N HIS A 101 -0.22 16.77 1.39
CA HIS A 101 -1.29 17.19 2.27
C HIS A 101 -1.90 15.98 3.00
N ILE A 102 -1.93 16.02 4.34
CA ILE A 102 -2.38 14.92 5.21
C ILE A 102 -3.82 14.50 4.86
N ASP A 103 -4.72 15.47 4.63
CA ASP A 103 -6.14 15.17 4.39
C ASP A 103 -6.36 14.32 3.15
N TYR A 104 -5.60 14.54 2.07
CA TYR A 104 -5.68 13.70 0.87
C TYR A 104 -5.19 12.28 1.15
N LEU A 105 -4.08 12.15 1.87
CA LEU A 105 -3.52 10.85 2.20
C LEU A 105 -4.44 10.06 3.15
N ALA A 106 -4.92 10.71 4.21
CA ALA A 106 -5.76 10.09 5.23
C ALA A 106 -7.17 9.76 4.71
N ALA A 107 -7.72 10.55 3.78
CA ALA A 107 -8.98 10.25 3.12
C ALA A 107 -8.94 8.89 2.40
N HIS A 108 -7.83 8.61 1.73
CA HIS A 108 -7.72 7.46 0.83
C HIS A 108 -7.02 6.24 1.42
N SER A 109 -6.21 6.39 2.47
CA SER A 109 -5.43 5.31 3.09
C SER A 109 -5.78 5.15 4.56
N SER A 110 -6.30 3.97 4.94
CA SER A 110 -6.53 3.65 6.35
C SER A 110 -5.21 3.54 7.13
N TYR A 111 -4.14 3.07 6.48
CA TYR A 111 -2.82 2.95 7.07
C TYR A 111 -2.24 4.34 7.42
N LEU A 112 -2.21 5.26 6.46
CA LEU A 112 -1.71 6.62 6.68
C LEU A 112 -2.58 7.38 7.67
N ARG A 113 -3.91 7.20 7.61
CA ARG A 113 -4.84 7.75 8.58
C ARG A 113 -4.48 7.33 10.01
N GLY A 114 -4.20 6.04 10.23
CA GLY A 114 -3.76 5.53 11.52
C GLY A 114 -2.46 6.19 11.98
N LEU A 115 -1.46 6.27 11.10
CA LEU A 115 -0.16 6.89 11.41
C LEU A 115 -0.28 8.36 11.79
N PHE A 116 -1.04 9.15 11.02
CA PHE A 116 -1.27 10.56 11.34
C PHE A 116 -2.17 10.76 12.57
N SER A 117 -2.98 9.76 12.92
CA SER A 117 -3.76 9.75 14.17
C SER A 117 -2.93 9.29 15.38
N GLY A 118 -1.63 9.06 15.22
CA GLY A 118 -0.71 8.68 16.30
C GLY A 118 -0.68 7.19 16.63
N ALA A 119 -1.26 6.33 15.79
CA ALA A 119 -1.13 4.88 15.96
C ALA A 119 0.31 4.43 15.70
N LEU A 120 0.77 3.42 16.46
CA LEU A 120 2.08 2.84 16.22
C LEU A 120 2.05 2.01 14.93
N PRO A 121 3.10 2.11 14.08
CA PRO A 121 3.18 1.34 12.83
C PRO A 121 2.99 -0.17 13.02
N LEU A 122 3.48 -0.71 14.15
CA LEU A 122 3.35 -2.13 14.49
C LEU A 122 1.88 -2.51 14.70
N ASP A 123 1.11 -1.72 15.43
CA ASP A 123 -0.30 -2.00 15.70
C ASP A 123 -1.14 -2.03 14.41
N LEU A 124 -0.79 -1.16 13.45
CA LEU A 124 -1.45 -1.11 12.15
C LEU A 124 -1.12 -2.33 11.27
N MET A 125 0.12 -2.82 11.30
CA MET A 125 0.53 -4.00 10.52
C MET A 125 -0.20 -5.29 10.92
N TYR A 126 -0.62 -5.41 12.20
CA TYR A 126 -1.30 -6.61 12.70
C TYR A 126 -2.84 -6.52 12.65
N SER A 127 -3.39 -5.35 12.30
CA SER A 127 -4.85 -5.14 12.24
C SER A 127 -5.50 -5.73 10.98
N ALA A 128 -4.73 -5.89 9.89
CA ALA A 128 -5.20 -6.50 8.64
C ALA A 128 -4.74 -7.96 8.56
N THR A 129 -5.37 -8.86 9.33
CA THR A 129 -5.15 -10.34 9.34
C THR A 129 -3.69 -10.81 9.50
N PRO A 130 -3.32 -11.53 10.58
CA PRO A 130 -1.92 -11.86 10.83
C PRO A 130 -1.35 -12.80 9.75
N PRO A 131 -0.28 -12.44 9.04
CA PRO A 131 0.51 -13.44 8.33
C PRO A 131 1.25 -14.28 9.38
N SER A 132 0.98 -15.58 9.39
CA SER A 132 1.69 -16.60 10.14
C SER A 132 3.10 -16.80 9.56
N SER A 133 3.99 -15.83 9.75
CA SER A 133 5.42 -16.03 9.53
C SER A 133 6.26 -15.04 10.34
N SER A 134 7.05 -15.59 11.26
CA SER A 134 8.01 -14.95 12.15
C SER A 134 9.25 -14.39 11.43
N SER A 135 9.04 -13.64 10.36
CA SER A 135 10.09 -12.91 9.66
C SER A 135 10.30 -11.57 10.35
N SER A 136 11.34 -11.46 11.18
CA SER A 136 11.75 -10.18 11.77
C SER A 136 12.22 -9.23 10.65
N VAL A 137 11.33 -8.34 10.21
CA VAL A 137 11.68 -7.27 9.28
C VAL A 137 12.70 -6.36 9.99
N PRO A 138 13.88 -6.08 9.40
CA PRO A 138 14.85 -5.17 10.00
C PRO A 138 14.21 -3.82 10.32
N ALA A 139 14.52 -3.24 11.49
CA ALA A 139 13.94 -1.98 11.95
C ALA A 139 14.10 -0.83 10.93
N ASP A 140 15.15 -0.87 10.11
CA ASP A 140 15.40 0.11 9.05
C ASP A 140 14.35 0.08 7.92
N ARG A 141 13.55 -0.97 7.84
CA ARG A 141 12.47 -1.17 6.86
C ARG A 141 11.07 -1.02 7.46
N LEU A 142 10.95 -0.53 8.69
CA LEU A 142 9.66 -0.23 9.28
C LEU A 142 9.28 1.24 9.03
N PRO A 143 8.00 1.52 8.76
CA PRO A 143 7.49 2.88 8.72
C PRO A 143 7.74 3.59 10.05
N ARG A 144 8.16 4.85 10.00
CA ARG A 144 8.44 5.62 11.21
C ARG A 144 8.31 7.12 10.98
N LEU A 145 7.85 7.82 12.02
CA LEU A 145 7.93 9.27 12.08
C LEU A 145 9.39 9.68 12.33
N MET A 146 9.91 10.55 11.48
CA MET A 146 11.23 11.15 11.62
C MET A 146 11.14 12.38 12.53
N PRO A 147 12.25 12.82 13.15
CA PRO A 147 12.26 14.07 13.91
C PRO A 147 11.80 15.25 13.04
N CYS A 148 10.73 15.94 13.44
CA CYS A 148 10.06 16.97 12.65
C CYS A 148 9.47 18.08 13.55
N SER A 149 8.97 19.15 12.93
CA SER A 149 8.16 20.15 13.62
C SER A 149 6.78 19.56 13.99
N PRO A 150 6.08 20.11 14.99
CA PRO A 150 4.77 19.58 15.40
C PRO A 150 3.73 19.73 14.28
N ASP A 151 3.86 20.76 13.45
CA ASP A 151 2.91 21.10 12.39
C ASP A 151 3.16 20.40 11.05
N HIS A 152 4.34 19.78 10.87
CA HIS A 152 4.77 19.21 9.60
C HIS A 152 5.46 17.85 9.80
N PRO A 153 4.70 16.76 10.00
CA PRO A 153 5.26 15.42 10.14
C PRO A 153 6.07 14.98 8.92
N ILE A 154 7.23 14.37 9.19
CA ILE A 154 8.04 13.70 8.17
C ILE A 154 7.93 12.20 8.38
N LEU A 155 7.29 11.50 7.43
CA LEU A 155 7.06 10.07 7.51
C LEU A 155 8.05 9.32 6.61
N PHE A 156 8.84 8.43 7.21
CA PHE A 156 9.60 7.43 6.45
C PHE A 156 8.68 6.23 6.16
N LEU A 157 8.42 5.96 4.88
CA LEU A 157 7.43 4.98 4.42
C LEU A 157 8.03 4.03 3.37
N PRO A 158 8.58 2.87 3.81
CA PRO A 158 9.00 1.80 2.90
C PRO A 158 7.77 1.10 2.29
N VAL A 159 7.50 1.36 1.02
CA VAL A 159 6.43 0.69 0.26
C VAL A 159 6.97 -0.51 -0.52
N PRO A 160 6.13 -1.53 -0.81
CA PRO A 160 6.53 -2.71 -1.60
C PRO A 160 7.17 -2.39 -2.96
N ASP A 161 6.59 -1.43 -3.70
CA ASP A 161 7.12 -0.97 -4.98
C ASP A 161 7.21 0.57 -5.01
N PRO A 162 8.39 1.16 -4.77
CA PRO A 162 8.54 2.62 -4.74
C PRO A 162 8.39 3.27 -6.13
N THR A 163 8.47 2.50 -7.22
CA THR A 163 8.42 3.05 -8.59
C THR A 163 7.06 3.64 -8.92
N CYS A 164 5.97 3.06 -8.40
CA CYS A 164 4.60 3.45 -8.73
C CYS A 164 3.90 4.28 -7.63
N PHE A 165 4.56 4.56 -6.50
CA PHE A 165 3.94 5.26 -5.36
C PHE A 165 3.40 6.66 -5.73
N HIS A 166 4.12 7.40 -6.57
CA HIS A 166 3.71 8.73 -7.02
C HIS A 166 2.40 8.73 -7.80
N LEU A 167 2.10 7.65 -8.54
CA LEU A 167 0.85 7.50 -9.27
C LEU A 167 -0.34 7.31 -8.31
N LEU A 168 -0.11 6.59 -7.19
CA LEU A 168 -1.12 6.47 -6.14
C LEU A 168 -1.39 7.82 -5.49
N VAL A 169 -0.35 8.60 -5.23
CA VAL A 169 -0.50 9.95 -4.69
C VAL A 169 -1.25 10.86 -5.67
N HIS A 170 -0.92 10.83 -6.97
CA HIS A 170 -1.69 11.56 -7.98
C HIS A 170 -3.16 11.14 -7.99
N TRP A 171 -3.46 9.85 -7.92
CA TRP A 171 -4.83 9.36 -7.81
C TRP A 171 -5.53 9.84 -6.53
N MET A 172 -4.85 9.89 -5.38
CA MET A 172 -5.44 10.43 -4.15
C MET A 172 -5.83 11.91 -4.29
N TYR A 173 -5.10 12.69 -5.09
CA TYR A 173 -5.45 14.09 -5.34
C TYR A 173 -6.59 14.24 -6.35
N PHE A 174 -6.53 13.54 -7.48
CA PHE A 174 -7.43 13.81 -8.61
C PHE A 174 -8.58 12.81 -8.77
N GLY A 175 -8.55 11.70 -8.04
CA GLY A 175 -9.54 10.62 -8.15
C GLY A 175 -9.54 9.88 -9.50
N ASN A 176 -8.60 10.18 -10.39
CA ASN A 176 -8.58 9.69 -11.75
C ASN A 176 -7.58 8.54 -11.95
N PHE A 177 -8.02 7.46 -12.61
CA PHE A 177 -7.22 6.30 -12.96
C PHE A 177 -6.49 6.39 -14.31
N THR A 178 -6.76 7.39 -15.15
CA THR A 178 -6.19 7.51 -16.52
C THR A 178 -4.67 7.39 -16.52
N TYR A 179 -3.97 8.07 -15.62
CA TYR A 179 -2.50 8.02 -15.54
C TYR A 179 -1.98 6.64 -15.15
N ILE A 180 -2.58 6.00 -14.14
CA ILE A 180 -2.23 4.65 -13.73
C ILE A 180 -2.45 3.68 -14.89
N GLN A 181 -3.62 3.79 -15.54
CA GLN A 181 -3.99 2.98 -16.69
C GLN A 181 -2.99 3.12 -17.84
N GLU A 182 -2.61 4.34 -18.20
CA GLU A 182 -1.62 4.57 -19.26
C GLU A 182 -0.25 3.98 -18.91
N CYS A 183 0.21 4.14 -17.66
CA CYS A 183 1.49 3.60 -17.22
C CYS A 183 1.49 2.07 -17.23
N LEU A 184 0.37 1.43 -16.88
CA LEU A 184 0.18 -0.01 -17.00
C LEU A 184 0.24 -0.47 -18.47
N HIS A 185 -0.47 0.20 -19.38
CA HIS A 185 -0.45 -0.15 -20.81
C HIS A 185 0.93 0.02 -21.45
N LYS A 186 1.66 1.08 -21.07
CA LYS A 186 3.01 1.36 -21.56
C LYS A 186 4.07 0.44 -20.91
N GLY A 187 3.69 -0.38 -19.93
CA GLY A 187 4.63 -1.25 -19.19
C GLY A 187 5.62 -0.47 -18.32
N LEU A 188 5.31 0.79 -17.98
CA LEU A 188 6.16 1.63 -17.12
C LEU A 188 6.10 1.20 -15.65
N ILE A 189 4.98 0.58 -15.26
CA ILE A 189 4.78 -0.01 -13.94
C ILE A 189 4.25 -1.43 -14.08
N GLN A 190 4.49 -2.25 -13.07
CA GLN A 190 3.95 -3.61 -13.00
C GLN A 190 2.66 -3.62 -12.19
N TRP A 191 1.67 -4.38 -12.66
CA TRP A 191 0.39 -4.53 -11.95
C TRP A 191 0.57 -5.08 -10.53
N ASP A 192 1.41 -6.10 -10.35
CA ASP A 192 1.68 -6.69 -9.03
C ASP A 192 2.30 -5.67 -8.05
N GLY A 193 3.16 -4.78 -8.53
CA GLY A 193 3.79 -3.73 -7.72
C GLY A 193 2.77 -2.73 -7.18
N ILE A 194 1.91 -2.20 -8.06
CA ILE A 194 0.87 -1.25 -7.64
C ILE A 194 -0.21 -1.92 -6.77
N ALA A 195 -0.59 -3.17 -7.06
CA ALA A 195 -1.54 -3.93 -6.25
C ALA A 195 -1.03 -4.16 -4.82
N ARG A 196 0.24 -4.55 -4.66
CA ARG A 196 0.87 -4.69 -3.33
C ARG A 196 0.91 -3.38 -2.56
N ASN A 197 1.20 -2.26 -3.23
CA ASN A 197 1.15 -0.95 -2.58
C ASN A 197 -0.28 -0.59 -2.12
N VAL A 198 -1.29 -0.86 -2.94
CA VAL A 198 -2.71 -0.63 -2.63
C VAL A 198 -3.14 -1.42 -1.39
N GLU A 199 -2.74 -2.69 -1.30
CA GLU A 199 -2.98 -3.54 -0.14
C GLU A 199 -2.22 -3.04 1.09
N TYR A 200 -0.92 -2.78 0.94
CA TYR A 200 -0.03 -2.32 2.00
C TYR A 200 -0.52 -1.02 2.65
N LEU A 201 -0.96 -0.05 1.85
CA LEU A 201 -1.45 1.24 2.33
C LEU A 201 -2.93 1.18 2.78
N GLY A 202 -3.62 0.06 2.60
CA GLY A 202 -5.03 -0.05 2.89
C GLY A 202 -5.86 0.99 2.12
N LEU A 203 -5.66 1.09 0.81
CA LEU A 203 -6.39 2.06 -0.02
C LEU A 203 -7.86 1.66 -0.23
N SER A 204 -8.69 2.64 -0.62
CA SER A 204 -10.13 2.46 -0.82
C SER A 204 -10.48 1.35 -1.83
N ALA A 205 -11.72 0.88 -1.79
CA ALA A 205 -12.20 -0.17 -2.68
C ALA A 205 -12.13 0.23 -4.16
N ASP A 206 -12.26 1.53 -4.48
CA ASP A 206 -12.34 2.01 -5.87
C ASP A 206 -11.11 1.65 -6.68
N ILE A 207 -9.90 1.85 -6.12
CA ILE A 207 -8.66 1.49 -6.80
C ILE A 207 -8.47 -0.03 -6.89
N LYS A 208 -8.97 -0.78 -5.90
CA LYS A 208 -8.93 -2.25 -5.92
C LYS A 208 -9.82 -2.80 -7.04
N ILE A 209 -11.04 -2.26 -7.18
CA ILE A 209 -11.98 -2.62 -8.25
C ILE A 209 -11.36 -2.28 -9.61
N PHE A 210 -10.79 -1.08 -9.76
CA PHE A 210 -10.10 -0.67 -10.98
C PHE A 210 -8.97 -1.65 -11.35
N LEU A 211 -8.07 -1.98 -10.42
CA LEU A 211 -6.95 -2.89 -10.67
C LEU A 211 -7.43 -4.32 -10.94
N GLY A 212 -8.49 -4.78 -10.27
CA GLY A 212 -9.10 -6.08 -10.53
C GLY A 212 -9.67 -6.18 -11.95
N ASN A 213 -10.44 -5.18 -12.37
CA ASN A 213 -10.99 -5.12 -13.72
C ASN A 213 -9.87 -5.08 -14.78
N TRP A 214 -8.81 -4.30 -14.52
CA TRP A 214 -7.65 -4.26 -15.42
C TRP A 214 -6.94 -5.61 -15.51
N TYR A 215 -6.77 -6.32 -14.38
CA TYR A 215 -6.18 -7.66 -14.35
C TYR A 215 -6.97 -8.65 -15.22
N HIS A 216 -8.29 -8.67 -15.09
CA HIS A 216 -9.15 -9.56 -15.87
C HIS A 216 -9.07 -9.25 -17.37
N ALA A 217 -9.13 -7.98 -17.74
CA ALA A 217 -9.10 -7.57 -19.14
C ALA A 217 -7.77 -7.88 -19.86
N TRP A 218 -6.62 -7.83 -19.17
CA TRP A 218 -5.30 -7.88 -19.82
C TRP A 218 -4.40 -9.05 -19.41
N LEU A 219 -4.54 -9.58 -18.20
CA LEU A 219 -3.69 -10.66 -17.68
C LEU A 219 -4.42 -11.99 -17.55
N ASN A 220 -5.76 -12.00 -17.60
CA ASN A 220 -6.56 -13.22 -17.54
C ASN A 220 -7.78 -13.20 -18.49
N PRO A 221 -7.56 -13.02 -19.80
CA PRO A 221 -8.64 -12.90 -20.78
C PRO A 221 -9.48 -14.18 -20.92
N ASP A 222 -8.92 -15.34 -20.57
CA ASP A 222 -9.58 -16.64 -20.76
C ASP A 222 -10.75 -16.87 -19.81
N ARG A 223 -10.86 -16.12 -18.71
CA ARG A 223 -11.96 -16.27 -17.74
C ARG A 223 -13.27 -15.62 -18.17
N GLU A 224 -13.26 -14.63 -19.06
CA GLU A 224 -14.50 -13.98 -19.50
C GLU A 224 -15.24 -14.81 -20.57
N SER A 225 -14.57 -15.80 -21.19
CA SER A 225 -15.17 -16.67 -22.21
C SER A 225 -16.02 -17.82 -21.66
N GLU A 226 -16.00 -18.10 -20.35
CA GLU A 226 -16.73 -19.25 -19.77
C GLU A 226 -18.16 -18.91 -19.31
N THR A 227 -18.57 -17.64 -19.35
CA THR A 227 -19.92 -17.21 -18.89
C THR A 227 -20.96 -17.08 -20.01
N CYS A 228 -20.60 -17.30 -21.28
CA CYS A 228 -21.49 -17.12 -22.42
C CYS A 228 -21.42 -18.26 -23.46
N SER A 229 -21.18 -19.51 -23.04
CA SER A 229 -21.41 -20.66 -23.92
C SER A 229 -22.82 -21.20 -23.67
N ASP A 230 -23.78 -20.52 -24.29
CA ASP A 230 -25.08 -21.09 -24.65
C ASP A 230 -24.84 -22.37 -25.48
N GLY A 231 -25.29 -23.49 -24.94
CA GLY A 231 -25.28 -24.80 -25.56
C GLY A 231 -26.54 -25.51 -25.07
N GLY A 232 -27.66 -25.18 -25.71
CA GLY A 232 -28.98 -25.68 -25.37
C GLY A 232 -29.05 -27.20 -25.25
N ASP A 233 -29.74 -27.64 -24.22
CA ASP A 233 -30.42 -28.92 -24.21
C ASP A 233 -31.80 -28.71 -23.58
N ASP A 234 -32.82 -28.88 -24.43
CA ASP A 234 -34.23 -28.96 -24.06
C ASP A 234 -34.40 -30.03 -22.97
N SER A 235 -34.85 -29.64 -21.78
CA SER A 235 -35.51 -30.61 -20.91
C SER A 235 -36.58 -29.92 -20.07
N ASP A 236 -37.77 -29.86 -20.66
CA ASP A 236 -39.05 -29.74 -19.98
C ASP A 236 -39.15 -30.76 -18.83
N THR A 237 -39.03 -30.35 -17.57
CA THR A 237 -39.71 -31.07 -16.47
C THR A 237 -40.06 -30.17 -15.27
N VAL A 238 -41.35 -29.83 -15.23
CA VAL A 238 -42.28 -29.92 -14.09
C VAL A 238 -41.99 -29.12 -12.81
N PHE A 239 -42.90 -28.17 -12.57
CA PHE A 239 -43.31 -27.61 -11.28
C PHE A 239 -43.12 -28.58 -10.11
N THR A 240 -42.30 -28.18 -9.13
CA THR A 240 -42.47 -28.67 -7.76
C THR A 240 -42.67 -27.47 -6.85
N ASP A 241 -43.95 -27.18 -6.67
CA ASP A 241 -44.51 -26.42 -5.56
C ASP A 241 -44.16 -27.16 -4.26
N SER A 242 -43.46 -26.49 -3.35
CA SER A 242 -43.30 -26.97 -1.98
C SER A 242 -43.06 -25.79 -1.06
N ASP A 243 -44.18 -25.20 -0.65
CA ASP A 243 -44.31 -24.39 0.56
C ASP A 243 -43.64 -25.10 1.76
N SER A 244 -42.68 -24.45 2.39
CA SER A 244 -42.33 -24.72 3.78
C SER A 244 -42.16 -23.40 4.52
N GLU A 245 -43.23 -23.04 5.22
CA GLU A 245 -43.32 -22.02 6.24
C GLU A 245 -42.54 -22.46 7.50
N ASP A 246 -42.39 -21.54 8.46
CA ASP A 246 -41.72 -21.66 9.77
C ASP A 246 -40.17 -21.61 9.77
N ASP A 247 -39.48 -20.85 10.61
CA ASP A 247 -39.86 -20.28 11.91
C ASP A 247 -38.99 -19.04 12.21
N CYS A 248 -39.58 -18.10 12.93
CA CYS A 248 -38.99 -16.85 13.37
C CYS A 248 -38.57 -17.05 14.83
N SER A 249 -37.29 -16.88 15.20
CA SER A 249 -36.94 -16.58 16.60
C SER A 249 -35.62 -15.84 16.73
N THR A 250 -35.80 -14.57 17.07
CA THR A 250 -34.91 -13.70 17.83
C THR A 250 -34.52 -14.30 19.18
N ALA A 251 -33.32 -13.92 19.66
CA ALA A 251 -32.97 -13.54 21.04
C ALA A 251 -31.91 -14.38 21.79
N SER A 252 -31.12 -13.59 22.54
CA SER A 252 -30.22 -13.85 23.66
C SER A 252 -28.89 -14.57 23.39
N GLU A 253 -27.73 -13.99 23.69
CA GLU A 253 -27.22 -13.35 24.93
C GLU A 253 -26.59 -14.37 25.91
N LEU A 254 -25.41 -13.98 26.42
CA LEU A 254 -24.64 -14.48 27.56
C LEU A 254 -23.68 -15.67 27.40
N ASP A 255 -22.40 -15.31 27.55
CA ASP A 255 -21.42 -15.73 28.58
C ASP A 255 -20.81 -17.14 28.65
N ASP A 256 -19.59 -17.08 29.22
CA ASP A 256 -18.84 -18.09 29.96
C ASP A 256 -17.78 -18.94 29.24
N ILE A 257 -16.56 -18.39 29.27
CA ILE A 257 -15.41 -18.88 30.08
C ILE A 257 -15.43 -20.38 30.39
N ILE A 258 -14.55 -21.13 29.73
CA ILE A 258 -13.89 -22.30 30.33
C ILE A 258 -12.41 -22.31 29.89
N GLU A 259 -11.51 -22.00 30.84
CA GLU A 259 -10.15 -22.52 30.85
C GLU A 259 -10.22 -24.05 30.90
N THR A 260 -9.54 -24.74 29.97
CA THR A 260 -9.09 -26.10 30.26
C THR A 260 -7.72 -26.32 29.67
N ASP A 261 -6.77 -26.25 30.57
CA ASP A 261 -5.42 -26.75 30.49
C ASP A 261 -5.44 -28.23 30.05
N ASN A 262 -4.72 -28.57 28.99
CA ASN A 262 -4.39 -29.97 28.69
C ASN A 262 -3.11 -30.04 27.85
N GLU A 263 -1.99 -30.05 28.57
CA GLU A 263 -0.77 -30.73 28.15
C GLU A 263 -1.08 -32.21 27.83
N LYS A 264 -0.84 -32.63 26.58
CA LYS A 264 -0.22 -33.94 26.31
C LYS A 264 0.27 -34.09 24.88
N LEU A 265 1.59 -34.14 24.78
CA LEU A 265 2.40 -34.96 23.89
C LEU A 265 1.66 -35.84 22.87
N ARG A 266 1.91 -35.59 21.58
CA ARG A 266 2.24 -36.69 20.66
C ARG A 266 2.99 -36.18 19.43
N GLY A 267 4.26 -36.58 19.34
CA GLY A 267 5.09 -36.29 18.19
C GLY A 267 4.59 -36.97 16.92
N ARG A 268 4.86 -36.33 15.78
CA ARG A 268 5.08 -37.05 14.52
C ARG A 268 5.99 -36.19 13.63
N ALA A 269 7.24 -36.61 13.55
CA ALA A 269 8.17 -36.14 12.56
C ALA A 269 7.69 -36.58 11.17
N PHE A 270 7.52 -35.63 10.25
CA PHE A 270 7.59 -35.91 8.82
C PHE A 270 8.70 -35.05 8.23
N ALA A 271 9.79 -35.74 7.91
CA ALA A 271 10.85 -35.25 7.06
C ALA A 271 10.43 -35.43 5.59
N THR A 272 10.42 -34.33 4.85
CA THR A 272 10.47 -34.28 3.38
C THR A 272 11.37 -33.08 3.07
N GLY A 273 12.65 -33.26 2.81
CA GLY A 273 13.19 -33.68 1.51
C GLY A 273 13.57 -32.42 0.69
N PRO A 274 14.86 -32.05 0.59
CA PRO A 274 15.28 -30.83 -0.09
C PRO A 274 15.18 -30.96 -1.62
N ILE A 275 14.51 -30.01 -2.26
CA ILE A 275 14.45 -29.87 -3.71
C ILE A 275 15.74 -29.19 -4.18
N SER A 276 16.57 -29.96 -4.90
CA SER A 276 17.80 -29.50 -5.56
C SER A 276 17.45 -28.76 -6.86
N PHE A 277 17.77 -27.47 -6.94
CA PHE A 277 17.79 -26.72 -8.19
C PHE A 277 19.09 -27.00 -8.96
N GLN A 278 18.99 -27.54 -10.16
CA GLN A 278 20.09 -27.56 -11.12
C GLN A 278 20.12 -26.26 -11.94
N PRO A 279 21.28 -25.63 -12.16
CA PRO A 279 21.41 -24.51 -13.09
C PRO A 279 21.56 -25.00 -14.53
N PHE A 280 20.76 -24.41 -15.43
CA PHE A 280 20.90 -24.55 -16.88
C PHE A 280 22.25 -23.99 -17.35
N ARG A 281 23.01 -24.80 -18.10
CA ARG A 281 24.15 -24.35 -18.92
C ARG A 281 23.64 -23.76 -20.22
N SER A 282 24.11 -22.57 -20.57
CA SER A 282 24.00 -21.98 -21.90
C SER A 282 24.93 -22.69 -22.89
N PRO A 283 24.53 -22.85 -24.17
CA PRO A 283 25.45 -23.22 -25.23
C PRO A 283 26.13 -21.97 -25.81
N SER A 284 27.46 -22.04 -25.90
CA SER A 284 28.31 -21.16 -26.69
C SER A 284 28.29 -21.58 -28.16
N VAL A 285 27.96 -20.65 -29.06
CA VAL A 285 28.53 -20.53 -30.40
C VAL A 285 28.72 -19.05 -30.69
#